data_AF-A0A3P8CFP2-F1
#
_entry.id   AF-A0A3P8CFP2-F1
#
_cell.length_a   1.000
_cell.length_b   1.000
_cell.length_c   1.000
_cell.angle_alpha   90.00
_cell.angle_beta   90.00
_cell.angle_gamma   90.00
#
_symmetry.space_group_name_H-M   'P 1'
#
loop_
_entity.id
_entity.type
_entity.pdbx_description
1 polymer ?
#
loop_
_entity_poly.entity_id
_entity_poly.type
_entity_poly.pdbx_seq_one_letter_code
_entity_poly.pdbx_strand_id
1 'polypeptide(L)'
;MYITFADFQNYLRNQPGNSTSINLIICTVDYLLRLQESIMDFYWHYSSKEVVDEAGKQNFLKALSVCSQVFNTITETIQGPCVGNQMALANSRLWDAINGFFFLFAHMMDKLSKNHTQLELLREFLSLQKDMIVLMLSMLEGNVLNGPIGKQMVDTLVESQQNVQIILKFFDMFLKLKDLTTSQA
;
A
#
# COMPACT_ATOMS: atom_id res chain seq x y z
N MET A 1 -22.82 -19.13 -22.36
CA MET A 1 -23.03 -18.03 -21.39
C MET A 1 -21.67 -17.42 -21.14
N TYR A 2 -21.45 -16.16 -21.50
CA TYR A 2 -20.17 -15.48 -21.25
C TYR A 2 -20.25 -14.83 -19.88
N ILE A 3 -19.32 -15.18 -18.99
CA ILE A 3 -19.18 -14.56 -17.66
C ILE A 3 -18.55 -13.18 -17.89
N THR A 4 -19.15 -12.11 -17.39
CA THR A 4 -18.54 -10.78 -17.46
C THR A 4 -17.40 -10.67 -16.44
N PHE A 5 -16.50 -9.70 -16.63
CA PHE A 5 -15.44 -9.43 -15.66
C PHE A 5 -16.01 -9.14 -14.25
N ALA A 6 -17.09 -8.37 -14.17
CA ALA A 6 -17.78 -8.07 -12.90
C ALA A 6 -18.41 -9.31 -12.25
N ASP A 7 -18.96 -10.23 -13.05
CA ASP A 7 -19.48 -11.50 -12.54
C ASP A 7 -18.35 -12.34 -11.94
N PHE A 8 -17.19 -12.38 -12.60
CA PHE A 8 -16.02 -13.11 -12.10
C PHE A 8 -15.46 -12.48 -10.82
N GLN A 9 -15.33 -11.15 -10.73
CA GLN A 9 -14.93 -10.45 -9.51
C GLN A 9 -15.84 -10.78 -8.32
N ASN A 10 -17.17 -10.84 -8.55
CA ASN A 10 -18.13 -11.22 -7.52
C ASN A 10 -18.01 -12.70 -7.15
N TYR A 11 -17.78 -13.56 -8.14
CA TYR A 11 -17.59 -14.99 -7.94
C TYR A 11 -16.37 -15.29 -7.08
N LEU A 12 -15.28 -14.51 -7.14
CA LEU A 12 -14.12 -14.70 -6.25
C LEU A 12 -14.42 -14.39 -4.77
N ARG A 13 -15.42 -13.54 -4.50
CA ARG A 13 -15.87 -13.19 -3.15
C ARG A 13 -16.91 -14.17 -2.60
N ASN A 14 -17.87 -14.58 -3.44
CA ASN A 14 -18.96 -15.47 -3.06
C ASN A 14 -19.33 -16.39 -4.22
N GLN A 15 -19.46 -17.70 -3.97
CA GLN A 15 -19.75 -18.71 -4.99
C GLN A 15 -21.16 -19.29 -4.80
N PRO A 16 -22.21 -18.61 -5.29
CA PRO A 16 -23.58 -19.08 -5.11
C PRO A 16 -23.79 -20.44 -5.78
N GLY A 17 -24.49 -21.35 -5.09
CA GLY A 17 -24.75 -22.71 -5.55
C GLY A 17 -23.75 -23.76 -5.05
N ASN A 18 -22.62 -23.35 -4.47
CA ASN A 18 -21.72 -24.26 -3.76
C ASN A 18 -22.16 -24.46 -2.31
N SER A 19 -21.85 -25.62 -1.72
CA SER A 19 -22.11 -25.90 -0.30
C SER A 19 -21.25 -25.07 0.65
N THR A 20 -20.07 -24.64 0.18
CA THR A 20 -19.12 -23.80 0.90
C THR A 20 -18.66 -22.68 -0.02
N SER A 21 -18.53 -21.47 0.52
CA SER A 21 -17.93 -20.34 -0.19
C SER A 21 -16.64 -19.91 0.49
N ILE A 22 -15.63 -19.58 -0.32
CA ILE A 22 -14.34 -19.04 0.12
C ILE A 22 -14.22 -17.63 -0.42
N ASN A 23 -14.04 -16.67 0.47
CA ASN A 23 -13.86 -15.28 0.10
C ASN A 23 -12.37 -15.00 -0.17
N LEU A 24 -11.95 -15.19 -1.42
CA LEU A 24 -10.55 -15.01 -1.82
C LEU A 24 -10.07 -13.57 -1.61
N ILE A 25 -10.97 -12.59 -1.72
CA ILE A 25 -10.65 -11.18 -1.54
C ILE A 25 -10.12 -10.92 -0.12
N ILE A 26 -10.78 -11.48 0.89
CA ILE A 26 -10.38 -11.34 2.30
C ILE A 26 -9.09 -12.13 2.57
N CYS A 27 -8.97 -13.35 2.04
CA CYS A 27 -7.73 -14.14 2.21
C CYS A 27 -6.50 -13.43 1.60
N THR A 28 -6.66 -12.69 0.50
CA THR A 28 -5.58 -11.89 -0.08
C THR A 28 -5.19 -10.72 0.85
N VAL A 29 -6.15 -10.08 1.53
CA VAL A 29 -5.84 -9.07 2.56
C VAL A 29 -5.10 -9.69 3.74
N ASP A 30 -5.51 -10.87 4.21
CA ASP A 30 -4.81 -11.57 5.30
C ASP A 30 -3.38 -11.97 4.91
N TYR A 31 -3.12 -12.22 3.62
CA TYR A 31 -1.77 -12.41 3.12
C TYR A 31 -0.96 -11.11 3.09
N LEU A 32 -1.56 -10.01 2.63
CA LEU A 32 -0.93 -8.69 2.66
C LEU A 32 -0.52 -8.29 4.07
N LEU A 33 -1.39 -8.52 5.06
CA LEU A 33 -1.10 -8.18 6.45
C LEU A 33 0.11 -8.95 6.99
N ARG A 34 0.18 -10.27 6.76
CA ARG A 34 1.34 -11.08 7.16
C ARG A 34 2.63 -10.65 6.47
N LEU A 35 2.53 -10.25 5.20
CA LEU A 35 3.66 -9.74 4.45
C LEU A 35 4.13 -8.38 5.01
N GLN A 36 3.19 -7.51 5.39
CA GLN A 36 3.46 -6.24 6.04
C GLN A 36 4.13 -6.44 7.40
N GLU A 37 3.65 -7.36 8.23
CA GLU A 37 4.27 -7.73 9.51
C GLU A 37 5.71 -8.21 9.31
N SER A 38 5.96 -9.08 8.32
CA SER A 38 7.32 -9.53 8.01
C SER A 38 8.25 -8.40 7.55
N ILE A 39 7.74 -7.44 6.78
CA ILE A 39 8.49 -6.24 6.38
C ILE A 39 8.77 -5.32 7.57
N MET A 40 7.83 -5.25 8.52
CA MET A 40 8.02 -4.51 9.77
C MET A 40 9.16 -5.11 10.60
N ASP A 41 9.23 -6.44 10.71
CA ASP A 41 10.35 -7.11 11.39
C ASP A 41 11.68 -6.84 10.70
N PHE A 42 11.70 -6.83 9.36
CA PHE A 42 12.88 -6.44 8.59
C PHE A 42 13.31 -5.00 8.91
N TYR A 43 12.36 -4.05 8.95
CA TYR A 43 12.62 -2.67 9.36
C TYR A 43 13.27 -2.62 10.74
N TRP A 44 12.69 -3.31 11.74
CA TRP A 44 13.21 -3.29 13.10
C TRP A 44 14.62 -3.86 13.19
N HIS A 45 14.91 -4.94 12.46
CA HIS A 45 16.24 -5.54 12.41
C HIS A 45 17.31 -4.58 11.86
N TYR A 46 16.97 -3.74 10.89
CA TYR A 46 17.89 -2.76 10.30
C TYR A 46 17.75 -1.35 10.91
N SER A 47 16.81 -1.11 11.83
CA SER A 47 16.51 0.22 12.37
C SER A 47 17.73 0.91 12.99
N SER A 48 18.50 0.19 13.80
CA SER A 48 19.72 0.67 14.47
C SER A 48 20.99 0.61 13.62
N LYS A 49 20.97 -0.10 12.49
CA LYS A 49 22.11 -0.24 11.59
C LYS A 49 22.20 0.98 10.69
N GLU A 50 23.41 1.45 10.38
CA GLU A 50 23.57 2.60 9.49
C GLU A 50 23.08 2.30 8.06
N VAL A 51 23.40 1.10 7.57
CA VAL A 51 23.07 0.65 6.20
C VAL A 51 22.42 -0.73 6.20
N VAL A 52 21.60 -0.99 5.19
CA VAL A 52 21.17 -2.35 4.84
C VAL A 52 22.29 -3.00 4.05
N ASP A 53 22.76 -4.15 4.51
CA ASP A 53 23.79 -4.94 3.83
C ASP A 53 23.27 -5.53 2.50
N GLU A 54 24.18 -6.00 1.65
CA GLU A 54 23.82 -6.42 0.29
C GLU A 54 22.82 -7.59 0.27
N ALA A 55 22.99 -8.57 1.16
CA ALA A 55 22.04 -9.67 1.29
C ALA A 55 20.65 -9.19 1.73
N GLY A 56 20.60 -8.24 2.67
CA GLY A 56 19.39 -7.57 3.12
C GLY A 56 18.69 -6.84 1.98
N LYS A 57 19.43 -6.07 1.17
CA LYS A 57 18.86 -5.39 -0.01
C LYS A 57 18.22 -6.37 -0.98
N GLN A 58 18.96 -7.41 -1.40
CA GLN A 58 18.48 -8.39 -2.38
C GLN A 58 17.23 -9.12 -1.90
N ASN A 59 17.15 -9.47 -0.62
CA ASN A 59 15.98 -10.13 -0.06
C ASN A 59 14.81 -9.15 0.09
N PHE A 60 15.08 -7.90 0.46
CA PHE A 60 14.04 -6.90 0.63
C PHE A 60 13.41 -6.53 -0.71
N LEU A 61 14.20 -6.31 -1.76
CA LEU A 61 13.71 -6.05 -3.12
C LEU A 61 12.70 -7.11 -3.59
N LYS A 62 12.98 -8.40 -3.31
CA LYS A 62 12.04 -9.49 -3.62
C LYS A 62 10.74 -9.35 -2.84
N ALA A 63 10.80 -9.04 -1.54
CA ALA A 63 9.61 -8.84 -0.72
C ALA A 63 8.77 -7.64 -1.21
N LEU A 64 9.41 -6.54 -1.62
CA LEU A 64 8.73 -5.37 -2.17
C LEU A 64 8.01 -5.71 -3.49
N SER A 65 8.65 -6.49 -4.37
CA SER A 65 8.03 -6.97 -5.60
C SER A 65 6.77 -7.80 -5.33
N VAL A 66 6.82 -8.69 -4.33
CA VAL A 66 5.65 -9.47 -3.92
C VAL A 66 4.55 -8.55 -3.38
N CYS A 67 4.88 -7.54 -2.55
CA CYS A 67 3.89 -6.58 -2.05
C CYS A 67 3.21 -5.81 -3.18
N SER A 68 3.99 -5.32 -4.14
CA SER A 68 3.48 -4.59 -5.30
C SER A 68 2.48 -5.44 -6.07
N GLN A 69 2.82 -6.71 -6.32
CA GLN A 69 1.90 -7.66 -6.96
C GLN A 69 0.61 -7.84 -6.16
N VAL A 70 0.67 -7.93 -4.84
CA VAL A 70 -0.53 -8.06 -3.98
C VAL A 70 -1.39 -6.79 -4.04
N PHE A 71 -0.80 -5.60 -3.96
CA PHE A 71 -1.55 -4.34 -4.09
C PHE A 71 -2.25 -4.24 -5.45
N ASN A 72 -1.55 -4.56 -6.54
CA ASN A 72 -2.11 -4.58 -7.89
C ASN A 72 -3.24 -5.61 -8.00
N THR A 73 -3.07 -6.78 -7.40
CA THR A 73 -4.11 -7.83 -7.38
C THR A 73 -5.37 -7.35 -6.66
N ILE A 74 -5.25 -6.75 -5.47
CA ILE A 74 -6.41 -6.22 -4.74
C ILE A 74 -7.07 -5.09 -5.55
N THR A 75 -6.29 -4.23 -6.19
CA THR A 75 -6.78 -3.14 -7.03
C THR A 75 -7.68 -3.66 -8.16
N GLU A 76 -7.23 -4.69 -8.89
CA GLU A 76 -8.01 -5.31 -9.98
C GLU A 76 -9.30 -5.99 -9.49
N THR A 77 -9.40 -6.33 -8.20
CA THR A 77 -10.63 -6.92 -7.65
C THR A 77 -11.74 -5.88 -7.40
N ILE A 78 -11.42 -4.58 -7.42
CA ILE A 78 -12.37 -3.50 -7.13
C ILE A 78 -12.57 -2.50 -8.27
N GLN A 79 -11.63 -2.37 -9.21
CA GLN A 79 -11.75 -1.47 -10.35
C GLN A 79 -12.89 -1.87 -11.30
N GLY A 80 -13.48 -0.88 -11.98
CA GLY A 80 -14.71 -1.08 -12.76
C GLY A 80 -15.88 -1.29 -11.80
N PRO A 81 -16.20 -0.24 -11.03
CA PRO A 81 -16.37 -0.29 -9.58
C PRO A 81 -17.17 -1.51 -9.10
N CYS A 82 -16.51 -2.40 -8.36
CA CYS A 82 -17.15 -3.53 -7.72
C CYS A 82 -17.49 -3.21 -6.25
N VAL A 83 -18.62 -2.55 -6.03
CA VAL A 83 -19.09 -2.08 -4.71
C VAL A 83 -19.08 -3.20 -3.66
N GLY A 84 -19.43 -4.43 -4.07
CA GLY A 84 -19.41 -5.57 -3.20
C GLY A 84 -18.03 -5.93 -2.65
N ASN A 85 -17.00 -5.87 -3.50
CA ASN A 85 -15.62 -6.13 -3.11
C ASN A 85 -15.04 -4.95 -2.32
N GLN A 86 -15.34 -3.70 -2.72
CA GLN A 86 -14.97 -2.50 -1.95
C GLN A 86 -15.50 -2.56 -0.52
N MET A 87 -16.78 -2.92 -0.32
CA MET A 87 -17.35 -3.06 1.02
C MET A 87 -16.77 -4.25 1.80
N ALA A 88 -16.39 -5.34 1.13
CA ALA A 88 -15.71 -6.45 1.79
C ALA A 88 -14.32 -6.02 2.30
N LEU A 89 -13.55 -5.29 1.49
CA LEU A 89 -12.25 -4.74 1.87
C LEU A 89 -12.37 -3.70 3.00
N ALA A 90 -13.35 -2.80 2.92
CA ALA A 90 -13.59 -1.77 3.94
C ALA A 90 -13.93 -2.34 5.33
N ASN A 91 -14.56 -3.52 5.36
CA ASN A 91 -14.88 -4.24 6.60
C ASN A 91 -13.81 -5.29 6.98
N SER A 92 -12.69 -5.34 6.25
CA SER A 92 -11.57 -6.24 6.51
C SER A 92 -10.46 -5.55 7.29
N ARG A 93 -9.32 -6.24 7.46
CA ARG A 93 -8.10 -5.70 8.08
C ARG A 93 -7.19 -4.96 7.10
N LEU A 94 -7.70 -4.54 5.94
CA LEU A 94 -6.93 -3.79 4.95
C LEU A 94 -6.37 -2.49 5.55
N TRP A 95 -7.17 -1.79 6.35
CA TRP A 95 -6.76 -0.53 6.99
C TRP A 95 -5.63 -0.72 8.01
N ASP A 96 -5.60 -1.85 8.74
CA ASP A 96 -4.48 -2.21 9.63
C ASP A 96 -3.18 -2.31 8.81
N ALA A 97 -3.22 -3.02 7.68
CA ALA A 97 -2.06 -3.17 6.81
C ALA A 97 -1.60 -1.82 6.23
N ILE A 98 -2.54 -0.98 5.77
CA ILE A 98 -2.25 0.36 5.24
C ILE A 98 -1.57 1.25 6.30
N ASN A 99 -2.05 1.24 7.55
CA ASN A 99 -1.43 1.95 8.66
C ASN A 99 0.01 1.48 8.90
N GLY A 100 0.25 0.16 8.87
CA GLY A 100 1.59 -0.41 8.97
C GLY A 100 2.52 0.05 7.83
N PHE A 101 2.01 0.13 6.61
CA PHE A 101 2.77 0.65 5.46
C PHE A 101 3.05 2.15 5.56
N PHE A 102 2.14 2.98 6.08
CA PHE A 102 2.43 4.40 6.33
C PHE A 102 3.62 4.59 7.26
N PHE A 103 3.69 3.81 8.35
CA PHE A 103 4.85 3.82 9.24
C PHE A 103 6.14 3.43 8.49
N LEU A 104 6.08 2.32 7.75
CA LEU A 104 7.22 1.84 6.97
C LEU A 104 7.71 2.89 5.97
N PHE A 105 6.81 3.52 5.22
CA PHE A 105 7.13 4.59 4.27
C PHE A 105 7.78 5.78 4.97
N ALA A 106 7.18 6.29 6.05
CA ALA A 106 7.72 7.43 6.77
C ALA A 106 9.17 7.22 7.22
N HIS A 107 9.47 6.07 7.82
CA HIS A 107 10.78 5.84 8.43
C HIS A 107 11.82 5.25 7.49
N MET A 108 11.44 4.36 6.56
CA MET A 108 12.41 3.81 5.61
C MET A 108 12.82 4.83 4.57
N MET A 109 11.91 5.67 4.08
CA MET A 109 12.28 6.69 3.08
C MET A 109 13.31 7.68 3.65
N ASP A 110 13.10 8.17 4.87
CA ASP A 110 14.06 9.05 5.57
C ASP A 110 15.40 8.36 5.84
N LYS A 111 15.39 7.07 6.19
CA LYS A 111 16.62 6.30 6.41
C LYS A 111 17.41 6.10 5.11
N LEU A 112 16.75 5.60 4.06
CA LEU A 112 17.41 5.20 2.82
C LEU A 112 17.92 6.42 2.02
N SER A 113 17.26 7.58 2.13
CA SER A 113 17.69 8.81 1.42
C SER A 113 19.02 9.37 1.92
N LYS A 114 19.48 8.99 3.11
CA LYS A 114 20.72 9.50 3.73
C LYS A 114 21.99 8.88 3.14
N ASN A 115 21.88 7.79 2.37
CA ASN A 115 23.05 7.11 1.80
C ASN A 115 22.83 6.77 0.31
N HIS A 116 23.71 7.27 -0.55
CA HIS A 116 23.63 7.08 -2.01
C HIS A 116 23.68 5.60 -2.45
N THR A 117 24.29 4.73 -1.65
CA THR A 117 24.35 3.28 -1.93
C THR A 117 23.01 2.56 -1.74
N GLN A 118 22.00 3.24 -1.20
CA GLN A 118 20.66 2.71 -0.88
C GLN A 118 19.58 3.26 -1.82
N LEU A 119 19.93 4.07 -2.82
CA LEU A 119 18.96 4.76 -3.69
C LEU A 119 18.11 3.80 -4.54
N GLU A 120 18.66 2.66 -4.93
CA GLU A 120 17.89 1.61 -5.62
C GLU A 120 16.75 1.12 -4.73
N LEU A 121 17.05 0.81 -3.47
CA LEU A 121 16.06 0.35 -2.51
C LEU A 121 15.00 1.41 -2.22
N LEU A 122 15.43 2.68 -2.09
CA LEU A 122 14.53 3.82 -1.93
C LEU A 122 13.56 3.95 -3.12
N ARG A 123 14.06 3.79 -4.35
CA ARG A 123 13.25 3.87 -5.57
C ARG A 123 12.16 2.80 -5.60
N GLU A 124 12.50 1.56 -5.25
CA GLU A 124 11.51 0.48 -5.17
C GLU A 124 10.49 0.71 -4.05
N PHE A 125 10.92 1.30 -2.93
CA PHE A 125 10.01 1.69 -1.84
C PHE A 125 9.00 2.77 -2.27
N LEU A 126 9.45 3.77 -3.03
CA LEU A 126 8.59 4.81 -3.60
C LEU A 126 7.63 4.22 -4.66
N SER A 127 8.09 3.25 -5.46
CA SER A 127 7.23 2.55 -6.41
C SER A 127 6.13 1.76 -5.69
N LEU A 128 6.47 1.08 -4.59
CA LEU A 128 5.50 0.37 -3.77
C LEU A 128 4.49 1.33 -3.11
N GLN A 129 4.95 2.48 -2.62
CA GLN A 129 4.05 3.51 -2.09
C GLN A 129 3.03 3.97 -3.13
N LYS A 130 3.47 4.20 -4.37
CA LYS A 130 2.58 4.57 -5.47
C LYS A 130 1.51 3.49 -5.70
N ASP A 131 1.86 2.21 -5.70
CA ASP A 131 0.88 1.11 -5.88
C ASP A 131 -0.15 1.06 -4.72
N MET A 132 0.29 1.28 -3.47
CA MET A 132 -0.63 1.38 -2.33
C MET A 132 -1.59 2.57 -2.48
N ILE A 133 -1.10 3.74 -2.90
CA ILE A 133 -1.94 4.92 -3.11
C ILE A 133 -2.94 4.69 -4.25
N VAL A 134 -2.56 4.01 -5.32
CA VAL A 134 -3.49 3.61 -6.39
C VAL A 134 -4.60 2.71 -5.86
N LEU A 135 -4.27 1.71 -5.04
CA LEU A 135 -5.28 0.87 -4.37
C LEU A 135 -6.26 1.71 -3.54
N MET A 136 -5.74 2.64 -2.73
CA MET A 136 -6.58 3.54 -1.93
C MET A 136 -7.50 4.39 -2.81
N LEU A 137 -7.00 4.95 -3.91
CA LEU A 137 -7.81 5.72 -4.85
C LEU A 137 -8.90 4.85 -5.51
N SER A 138 -8.60 3.61 -5.88
CA SER A 138 -9.58 2.67 -6.43
C SER A 138 -10.68 2.27 -5.41
N MET A 139 -10.41 2.33 -4.11
CA MET A 139 -11.44 2.17 -3.07
C MET A 139 -12.49 3.30 -3.09
N LEU A 140 -12.15 4.46 -3.64
CA LEU A 140 -13.05 5.62 -3.73
C LEU A 140 -13.81 5.69 -5.08
N GLU A 141 -13.59 4.75 -5.99
CA GLU A 141 -14.29 4.72 -7.28
C GLU A 141 -15.80 4.55 -7.05
N GLY A 142 -16.60 5.52 -7.50
CA GLY A 142 -18.04 5.54 -7.27
C GLY A 142 -18.47 5.99 -5.87
N ASN A 143 -17.57 6.58 -5.06
CA ASN A 143 -17.89 7.05 -3.72
C ASN A 143 -18.97 8.16 -3.73
N VAL A 144 -19.83 8.15 -2.72
CA VAL A 144 -20.88 9.15 -2.50
C VAL A 144 -20.50 10.10 -1.36
N LEU A 145 -21.14 11.27 -1.30
CA LEU A 145 -20.94 12.22 -0.20
C LEU A 145 -21.28 11.54 1.13
N ASN A 146 -20.38 11.62 2.11
CA ASN A 146 -20.47 10.94 3.41
C ASN A 146 -20.55 9.40 3.33
N GLY A 147 -20.02 8.80 2.26
CA GLY A 147 -19.90 7.34 2.13
C GLY A 147 -18.99 6.72 3.20
N PRO A 148 -19.26 5.47 3.62
CA PRO A 148 -18.54 4.82 4.71
C PRO A 148 -17.04 4.62 4.40
N ILE A 149 -16.70 4.31 3.15
CA ILE A 149 -15.30 4.08 2.73
C ILE A 149 -14.50 5.39 2.80
N GLY A 150 -15.05 6.48 2.28
CA GLY A 150 -14.40 7.80 2.35
C GLY A 150 -14.16 8.24 3.80
N LYS A 151 -15.13 7.99 4.68
CA LYS A 151 -14.98 8.27 6.11
C LYS A 151 -13.86 7.43 6.74
N GLN A 152 -13.85 6.11 6.51
CA GLN A 152 -12.79 5.24 7.03
C GLN A 152 -11.40 5.65 6.53
N MET A 153 -11.26 6.05 5.26
CA MET A 153 -9.98 6.54 4.75
C MET A 153 -9.50 7.79 5.49
N VAL A 154 -10.41 8.73 5.79
CA VAL A 154 -10.08 9.91 6.60
C VAL A 154 -9.66 9.48 8.01
N ASP A 155 -10.39 8.57 8.64
CA ASP A 155 -10.07 8.06 9.97
C ASP A 155 -8.67 7.41 9.98
N THR A 156 -8.33 6.58 8.99
CA THR A 156 -6.98 5.99 8.81
C THR A 156 -5.88 7.06 8.65
N LEU A 157 -6.14 8.12 7.87
CA LEU A 157 -5.17 9.21 7.70
C LEU A 157 -4.97 10.01 9.00
N VAL A 158 -6.02 10.17 9.81
CA VAL A 158 -5.94 10.81 11.13
C VAL A 158 -5.15 9.94 12.10
N GLU A 159 -5.39 8.63 12.12
CA GLU A 159 -4.63 7.68 12.95
C GLU A 159 -3.13 7.68 12.59
N SER A 160 -2.81 7.74 11.29
CA SER A 160 -1.44 7.78 10.78
C SER A 160 -0.88 9.19 10.56
N GLN A 161 -1.48 10.23 11.16
CA GLN A 161 -1.17 11.64 10.88
C GLN A 161 0.33 11.96 10.97
N GLN A 162 1.03 11.45 11.98
CA GLN A 162 2.46 11.71 12.17
C GLN A 162 3.31 11.14 11.02
N ASN A 163 3.01 9.90 10.61
CA ASN A 163 3.69 9.23 9.50
C ASN A 163 3.42 9.95 8.17
N VAL A 164 2.16 10.32 7.92
CA VAL A 164 1.76 11.07 6.72
C VAL A 164 2.48 12.42 6.66
N GLN A 165 2.63 13.13 7.78
CA GLN A 165 3.38 14.39 7.81
C GLN A 165 4.87 14.21 7.46
N ILE A 166 5.51 13.13 7.91
CA ILE A 166 6.91 12.84 7.55
C ILE A 166 7.02 12.61 6.04
N ILE A 167 6.11 11.81 5.47
CA ILE A 167 6.04 11.53 4.03
C ILE A 167 5.88 12.83 3.22
N LEU A 168 4.94 13.69 3.62
CA LEU A 168 4.72 14.97 2.93
C LEU A 168 5.92 15.90 3.02
N LYS A 169 6.57 15.99 4.19
CA LYS A 169 7.80 16.79 4.37
C LYS A 169 8.95 16.28 3.51
N PHE A 170 9.07 14.95 3.37
CA PHE A 170 10.07 14.34 2.50
C PHE A 170 9.92 14.84 1.06
N PHE A 171 8.71 14.76 0.48
CA PHE A 171 8.46 15.25 -0.88
C PHE A 171 8.64 16.76 -1.02
N ASP A 172 8.14 17.55 -0.06
CA ASP A 172 8.26 19.01 -0.06
C ASP A 172 9.73 19.48 -0.10
N MET A 173 10.62 18.80 0.62
CA MET A 173 12.06 19.11 0.62
C MET A 173 12.69 18.99 -0.78
N PHE A 174 12.38 17.91 -1.51
CA PHE A 174 12.95 17.67 -2.84
C PHE A 174 12.31 18.56 -3.92
N LEU A 175 11.01 18.85 -3.81
CA LEU A 175 10.34 19.77 -4.74
C LEU A 175 10.94 21.18 -4.61
N LYS A 176 11.12 21.68 -3.39
CA LYS A 176 11.74 23.00 -3.13
C LYS A 176 13.20 23.09 -3.56
N LEU A 177 13.97 22.00 -3.44
CA LEU A 177 15.37 21.97 -3.89
C LEU A 177 15.48 22.22 -5.40
N LYS A 178 14.54 21.69 -6.19
CA LYS A 178 14.47 21.92 -7.63
C LYS A 178 14.24 23.40 -7.94
N ASP A 179 13.36 24.06 -7.19
CA ASP A 179 13.06 25.48 -7.38
C ASP A 179 14.26 26.37 -7.00
N LEU A 180 15.00 26.01 -5.94
CA LEU A 180 16.20 26.73 -5.51
C LEU A 180 17.38 26.61 -6.48
N THR A 181 17.56 25.42 -7.09
CA THR A 181 18.68 25.15 -8.02
C THR A 181 18.44 25.66 -9.44
N THR A 182 17.19 25.97 -9.78
CA THR A 182 16.80 26.53 -11.09
C THR A 182 16.57 28.03 -11.06
N SER A 183 16.47 28.63 -9.87
CA SER A 183 16.40 30.08 -9.69
C SER A 183 17.78 30.71 -9.87
N GLN A 184 17.90 31.69 -10.77
CA GLN A 184 19.06 32.58 -10.83
C GLN A 184 19.02 33.51 -9.62
N ALA A 185 19.61 33.07 -8.51
CA ALA A 185 19.96 33.93 -7.37
C ALA A 185 21.40 34.43 -7.51
#